data_AF-A0AA86P9W6-F1
#
_entry.id   AF-A0AA86P9W6-F1
#
_cell.length_a   1.000
_cell.length_b   1.000
_cell.length_c   1.000
_cell.angle_alpha   90.00
_cell.angle_beta   90.00
_cell.angle_gamma   90.00
#
_symmetry.space_group_name_H-M   'P 1'
#
loop_
_entity.id
_entity.type
_entity.pdbx_description
1 polymer ?
#
loop_
_entity_poly.entity_id
_entity_poly.type
_entity_poly.pdbx_seq_one_letter_code
_entity_poly.pdbx_strand_id
1 'polypeptide(L)'
;MCILYDNFAQKQKDVSEQKVVKETKVQLISVIDSKKAQAISIALQKLKLPFEQIMDKILLMQDLTPLDPGIETLACCLPTQADIDAVKKKLETEPDVEKYARADQFVIFVQQIKNYSQRIQNWLYIKQFQLDLQVYKQTFQINYRYFTFLIQNKRWHGYLRMLLTVGNCFNSGTARGSALGFKLKTLLKFCDFKDTTIQQNLMYYILNFIKHNDPRAVEEYNTYLEQLNNDVFIPEKSYNSINPVYPAIDEFLILQKLISRTAFEDEKKQFDIFYNKYNTIKQTIDQIDNSNIDQYKVEVTEFISLTENQLIQVKQTRDKIEDLYKQFLSKYVEPQTSKIEETLEIFGQFSVQLEKTKSIFDDEEKKKQIEEEKRRKLEQKKQEEIEKIKTQEVKGVSNLRKKFIKETEADGLMDQIMGQMIKKAKK
;
A
#
# COMPACT_ATOMS: atom_id res chain seq x y z
N MET A 1 -33.72 -32.51 -20.44
CA MET A 1 -34.78 -32.55 -19.41
C MET A 1 -34.50 -33.52 -18.25
N CYS A 2 -33.55 -34.48 -18.36
CA CYS A 2 -33.33 -35.50 -17.32
C CYS A 2 -32.59 -35.03 -16.04
N ILE A 3 -31.73 -34.01 -16.08
CA ILE A 3 -30.87 -33.64 -14.94
C ILE A 3 -31.62 -32.86 -13.82
N LEU A 4 -32.74 -32.22 -14.17
CA LEU A 4 -33.58 -31.47 -13.21
C LEU A 4 -34.46 -32.40 -12.37
N TYR A 5 -34.89 -33.53 -12.92
CA TYR A 5 -35.75 -34.49 -12.22
C TYR A 5 -34.98 -35.19 -11.10
N ASP A 6 -33.74 -35.60 -11.36
CA ASP A 6 -32.93 -36.33 -10.36
C ASP A 6 -32.56 -35.49 -9.13
N ASN A 7 -32.46 -34.16 -9.28
CA ASN A 7 -32.08 -33.27 -8.19
C ASN A 7 -33.25 -32.66 -7.41
N PHE A 8 -34.49 -32.72 -7.95
CA PHE A 8 -35.66 -32.03 -7.38
C PHE A 8 -36.95 -32.88 -7.32
N ALA A 9 -36.93 -34.17 -7.68
CA ALA A 9 -38.10 -35.03 -7.56
C ALA A 9 -38.51 -35.24 -6.08
N GLN A 10 -39.68 -34.73 -5.71
CA GLN A 10 -40.36 -35.13 -4.47
C GLN A 10 -40.86 -36.57 -4.64
N LYS A 11 -40.32 -37.51 -3.84
CA LYS A 11 -40.84 -38.89 -3.78
C LYS A 11 -42.30 -38.85 -3.35
N GLN A 12 -43.22 -39.24 -4.24
CA GLN A 12 -44.59 -39.58 -3.87
C GLN A 12 -44.55 -40.87 -3.05
N LYS A 13 -45.24 -40.88 -1.90
CA LYS A 13 -45.43 -42.09 -1.09
C LYS A 13 -46.49 -42.96 -1.76
N ASP A 14 -46.06 -44.00 -2.46
CA ASP A 14 -46.93 -45.14 -2.75
C ASP A 14 -47.20 -45.89 -1.44
N VAL A 15 -48.44 -45.80 -0.96
CA VAL A 15 -48.94 -46.61 0.14
C VAL A 15 -49.34 -47.95 -0.44
N SER A 16 -48.37 -48.84 -0.61
CA SER A 16 -48.62 -50.28 -0.66
C SER A 16 -47.94 -50.92 0.53
N GLU A 17 -48.71 -51.65 1.33
CA GLU A 17 -48.25 -52.36 2.52
C GLU A 17 -47.26 -53.46 2.14
N GLN A 18 -45.99 -53.10 2.00
CA GLN A 18 -44.89 -54.05 2.10
C GLN A 18 -44.38 -54.01 3.53
N LYS A 19 -44.45 -55.17 4.21
CA LYS A 19 -43.87 -55.41 5.53
C LYS A 19 -42.44 -54.87 5.57
N VAL A 20 -42.27 -53.71 6.21
CA VAL A 20 -40.95 -53.19 6.58
C VAL A 20 -40.39 -54.16 7.61
N VAL A 21 -39.50 -55.04 7.17
CA VAL A 21 -38.48 -55.58 8.07
C VAL A 21 -37.78 -54.36 8.63
N LYS A 22 -37.99 -54.05 9.91
CA LYS A 22 -37.20 -53.05 10.61
C LYS A 22 -35.75 -53.50 10.49
N GLU A 23 -35.01 -52.93 9.54
CA GLU A 23 -33.56 -52.92 9.60
C GLU A 23 -33.20 -52.43 10.99
N THR A 24 -32.64 -53.34 11.78
CA THR A 24 -32.18 -53.01 13.11
C THR A 24 -31.08 -51.99 12.88
N LYS A 25 -31.34 -50.71 13.18
CA LYS A 25 -30.30 -49.66 13.10
C LYS A 25 -29.13 -50.18 13.92
N VAL A 26 -28.10 -50.67 13.26
CA VAL A 26 -26.88 -51.12 13.90
C VAL A 26 -26.36 -49.91 14.67
N GLN A 27 -26.39 -49.98 16.00
CA GLN A 27 -25.86 -48.91 16.83
C GLN A 27 -24.35 -48.93 16.64
N LEU A 28 -23.86 -47.98 15.85
CA LEU A 28 -22.42 -47.79 15.65
C LEU A 28 -21.78 -47.30 16.96
N ILE A 29 -20.57 -47.76 17.21
CA ILE A 29 -19.75 -47.38 18.37
C ILE A 29 -19.23 -45.96 18.14
N SER A 30 -19.54 -45.06 19.07
CA SER A 30 -19.03 -43.69 19.10
C SER A 30 -18.26 -43.48 20.39
N VAL A 31 -16.99 -43.08 20.30
CA VAL A 31 -16.07 -42.94 21.45
C VAL A 31 -15.74 -41.47 21.68
N ILE A 32 -15.46 -40.74 20.60
CA ILE A 32 -15.13 -39.32 20.67
C ILE A 32 -16.37 -38.46 20.98
N ASP A 33 -16.14 -37.28 21.55
CA ASP A 33 -17.21 -36.33 21.87
C ASP A 33 -18.06 -35.97 20.64
N SER A 34 -19.37 -35.90 20.85
CA SER A 34 -20.38 -35.67 19.80
C SER A 34 -20.10 -34.42 18.95
N LYS A 35 -19.63 -33.32 19.54
CA LYS A 35 -19.35 -32.07 18.80
C LYS A 35 -18.13 -32.25 17.90
N LYS A 36 -17.10 -32.96 18.38
CA LYS A 36 -15.91 -33.27 17.59
C LYS A 36 -16.20 -34.29 16.49
N ALA A 37 -16.98 -35.32 16.80
CA ALA A 37 -17.46 -36.30 15.82
C ALA A 37 -18.20 -35.62 14.66
N GLN A 38 -19.05 -34.64 14.98
CA GLN A 38 -19.76 -33.83 14.00
C GLN A 38 -18.80 -32.99 13.15
N ALA A 39 -17.83 -32.30 13.77
CA ALA A 39 -16.84 -31.51 13.06
C ALA A 39 -16.00 -32.35 12.08
N ILE A 40 -15.51 -33.51 12.52
CA ILE A 40 -14.79 -34.47 11.66
C ILE A 40 -15.70 -34.96 10.53
N SER A 41 -16.95 -35.31 10.83
CA SER A 41 -17.90 -35.77 9.79
C SER A 41 -18.14 -34.70 8.71
N ILE A 42 -18.26 -33.43 9.10
CA ILE A 42 -18.38 -32.31 8.17
C ILE A 42 -17.11 -32.15 7.33
N ALA A 43 -15.92 -32.23 7.95
CA ALA A 43 -14.65 -32.15 7.25
C ALA A 43 -14.53 -33.26 6.19
N LEU A 44 -14.85 -34.50 6.54
CA LEU A 44 -14.81 -35.64 5.62
C LEU A 44 -15.80 -35.49 4.46
N GLN A 45 -16.99 -34.94 4.71
CA GLN A 45 -17.97 -34.65 3.64
C GLN A 45 -17.49 -33.57 2.67
N LYS A 46 -16.68 -32.61 3.13
CA LYS A 46 -16.07 -31.59 2.27
C LYS A 46 -14.93 -32.17 1.43
N LEU A 47 -14.08 -33.00 2.04
CA LEU A 47 -12.94 -33.62 1.36
C LEU A 47 -13.38 -34.62 0.29
N LYS A 48 -14.43 -35.41 0.56
CA LYS A 48 -14.96 -36.47 -0.33
C LYS A 48 -13.89 -37.48 -0.77
N LEU A 49 -12.88 -37.71 0.07
CA LEU A 49 -11.82 -38.68 -0.15
C LEU A 49 -12.00 -39.91 0.75
N PRO A 50 -11.63 -41.12 0.29
CA PRO A 50 -11.40 -42.28 1.15
C PRO A 50 -10.33 -41.99 2.20
N PHE A 51 -10.37 -42.70 3.34
CA PHE A 51 -9.44 -42.46 4.44
C PHE A 51 -7.99 -42.74 4.03
N GLU A 52 -7.78 -43.80 3.25
CA GLU A 52 -6.47 -44.21 2.73
C GLU A 52 -5.86 -43.10 1.88
N GLN A 53 -6.66 -42.50 0.98
CA GLN A 53 -6.19 -41.39 0.14
C GLN A 53 -5.87 -40.14 0.96
N ILE A 54 -6.61 -39.87 2.04
CA ILE A 54 -6.28 -38.76 2.95
C ILE A 54 -4.94 -39.05 3.64
N MET A 55 -4.70 -40.29 4.10
CA MET A 55 -3.47 -40.66 4.79
C MET A 55 -2.26 -40.56 3.85
N ASP A 56 -2.37 -41.13 2.64
CA ASP A 56 -1.32 -41.08 1.63
C ASP A 56 -0.97 -39.63 1.27
N LYS A 57 -1.98 -38.78 1.05
CA LYS A 57 -1.76 -37.36 0.75
C LYS A 57 -1.10 -36.60 1.89
N ILE A 58 -1.36 -36.95 3.15
CA ILE A 58 -0.70 -36.34 4.30
C ILE A 58 0.77 -36.79 4.39
N LEU A 59 1.04 -38.07 4.19
CA LEU A 59 2.41 -38.61 4.18
C LEU A 59 3.23 -38.04 3.01
N LEU A 60 2.61 -37.80 1.87
CA LEU A 60 3.22 -37.23 0.68
C LEU A 60 3.17 -35.69 0.62
N MET A 61 2.57 -35.03 1.62
CA MET A 61 2.28 -33.58 1.62
C MET A 61 1.62 -33.04 0.33
N GLN A 62 0.72 -33.82 -0.27
CA GLN A 62 0.02 -33.49 -1.51
C GLN A 62 -1.37 -32.92 -1.27
N ASP A 63 -1.79 -31.95 -2.08
CA ASP A 63 -3.10 -31.31 -1.95
C ASP A 63 -4.26 -32.31 -1.80
N LEU A 64 -5.04 -32.11 -0.74
CA LEU A 64 -6.22 -32.92 -0.41
C LEU A 64 -7.39 -32.68 -1.36
N THR A 65 -7.46 -31.51 -1.97
CA THR A 65 -8.54 -31.13 -2.88
C THR A 65 -7.97 -30.28 -4.03
N PRO A 66 -8.55 -30.34 -5.25
CA PRO A 66 -8.06 -29.54 -6.39
C PRO A 66 -8.16 -28.03 -6.19
N LEU A 67 -9.16 -27.59 -5.42
CA LEU A 67 -9.25 -26.25 -4.84
C LEU A 67 -8.61 -26.38 -3.46
N ASP A 68 -7.71 -25.51 -3.04
CA ASP A 68 -6.86 -25.72 -1.86
C ASP A 68 -7.39 -25.16 -0.52
N PRO A 69 -8.48 -25.70 0.09
CA PRO A 69 -8.73 -25.51 1.53
C PRO A 69 -8.78 -26.85 2.29
N GLY A 70 -8.31 -27.94 1.69
CA GLY A 70 -8.42 -29.27 2.28
C GLY A 70 -7.63 -29.41 3.58
N ILE A 71 -6.41 -28.83 3.63
CA ILE A 71 -5.58 -28.88 4.84
C ILE A 71 -6.14 -28.00 5.97
N GLU A 72 -6.71 -26.84 5.64
CA GLU A 72 -7.40 -25.95 6.58
C GLU A 72 -8.61 -26.64 7.20
N THR A 73 -9.35 -27.39 6.38
CA THR A 73 -10.50 -28.19 6.80
C THR A 73 -10.09 -29.24 7.83
N LEU A 74 -8.98 -29.96 7.61
CA LEU A 74 -8.46 -30.93 8.59
C LEU A 74 -7.91 -30.25 9.85
N ALA A 75 -7.24 -29.11 9.72
CA ALA A 75 -6.67 -28.38 10.85
C ALA A 75 -7.74 -27.94 11.88
N CYS A 76 -8.98 -27.71 11.43
CA CYS A 76 -10.10 -27.34 12.30
C CYS A 76 -10.69 -28.50 13.11
N CYS A 77 -10.35 -29.75 12.78
CA CYS A 77 -10.93 -30.94 13.39
C CYS A 77 -9.89 -31.98 13.83
N LEU A 78 -8.70 -31.52 14.24
CA LEU A 78 -7.63 -32.40 14.71
C LEU A 78 -8.05 -33.16 15.98
N PRO A 79 -7.90 -34.49 16.01
CA PRO A 79 -8.08 -35.24 17.25
C PRO A 79 -6.99 -34.87 18.25
N THR A 80 -7.37 -34.79 19.52
CA THR A 80 -6.45 -34.62 20.64
C THR A 80 -5.83 -35.97 21.00
N GLN A 81 -4.75 -35.95 21.77
CA GLN A 81 -4.14 -37.17 22.28
C GLN A 81 -5.15 -38.01 23.10
N ALA A 82 -5.99 -37.34 23.90
CA ALA A 82 -7.04 -38.01 24.66
C ALA A 82 -8.09 -38.71 23.77
N ASP A 83 -8.46 -38.12 22.63
CA ASP A 83 -9.38 -38.78 21.69
C ASP A 83 -8.74 -40.04 21.10
N ILE A 84 -7.47 -39.93 20.69
CA ILE A 84 -6.70 -41.05 20.13
C ILE A 84 -6.59 -42.17 21.15
N ASP A 85 -6.24 -41.85 22.39
CA ASP A 85 -6.08 -42.85 23.47
C ASP A 85 -7.41 -43.52 23.83
N ALA A 86 -8.51 -42.76 23.83
CA ALA A 86 -9.85 -43.31 24.07
C ALA A 86 -10.25 -44.32 22.98
N VAL A 87 -10.02 -43.97 21.72
CA VAL A 87 -10.30 -44.84 20.56
C VAL A 87 -9.40 -46.07 20.59
N LYS A 88 -8.10 -45.93 20.90
CA LYS A 88 -7.17 -47.06 21.08
C LYS A 88 -7.65 -48.04 22.13
N LYS A 89 -8.00 -47.54 23.31
CA LYS A 89 -8.51 -48.38 24.41
C LYS A 89 -9.79 -49.12 24.00
N LYS A 90 -10.66 -48.48 23.21
CA LYS A 90 -11.88 -49.14 22.75
C LYS A 90 -11.58 -50.24 21.72
N LEU A 91 -10.64 -50.00 20.80
CA LEU A 91 -10.19 -50.97 19.81
C LEU A 91 -9.63 -52.26 20.42
N GLU A 92 -8.99 -52.20 21.59
CA GLU A 92 -8.53 -53.39 22.32
C GLU A 92 -9.68 -54.35 22.66
N THR A 93 -10.88 -53.80 22.91
CA THR A 93 -12.08 -54.58 23.28
C THR A 93 -12.98 -54.92 22.10
N GLU A 94 -12.90 -54.16 21.01
CA GLU A 94 -13.68 -54.38 19.78
C GLU A 94 -12.81 -53.99 18.58
N PRO A 95 -12.14 -54.96 17.93
CA PRO A 95 -11.19 -54.69 16.86
C PRO A 95 -11.85 -54.42 15.50
N ASP A 96 -13.14 -54.69 15.34
CA ASP A 96 -13.86 -54.50 14.08
C ASP A 96 -14.16 -53.02 13.82
N VAL A 97 -13.37 -52.39 12.94
CA VAL A 97 -13.46 -50.97 12.58
C VAL A 97 -14.81 -50.61 11.93
N GLU A 98 -15.46 -51.55 11.24
CA GLU A 98 -16.73 -51.28 10.54
C GLU A 98 -17.89 -51.00 11.51
N LYS A 99 -17.78 -51.46 12.76
CA LYS A 99 -18.76 -51.19 13.82
C LYS A 99 -18.67 -49.77 14.39
N TYR A 100 -17.61 -49.03 14.11
CA TYR A 100 -17.42 -47.67 14.63
C TYR A 100 -18.12 -46.63 13.76
N ALA A 101 -18.52 -45.52 14.36
CA ALA A 101 -19.02 -44.37 13.62
C ALA A 101 -17.91 -43.78 12.74
N ARG A 102 -18.30 -43.17 11.61
CA ARG A 102 -17.35 -42.69 10.58
C ARG A 102 -16.27 -41.74 11.12
N ALA A 103 -16.59 -40.92 12.12
CA ALA A 103 -15.63 -40.02 12.73
C ALA A 103 -14.61 -40.77 13.61
N ASP A 104 -15.04 -41.76 14.38
CA ASP A 104 -14.17 -42.64 15.14
C ASP A 104 -13.28 -43.49 14.21
N GLN A 105 -13.84 -44.02 13.12
CA GLN A 105 -13.05 -44.68 12.07
C GLN A 105 -11.94 -43.77 11.56
N PHE A 106 -12.23 -42.51 11.26
CA PHE A 106 -11.19 -41.56 10.85
C PHE A 106 -10.10 -41.38 11.92
N VAL A 107 -10.46 -41.29 13.21
CA VAL A 107 -9.48 -41.23 14.31
C VAL A 107 -8.62 -42.49 14.37
N ILE A 108 -9.21 -43.67 14.09
CA ILE A 108 -8.50 -44.97 14.00
C ILE A 108 -7.47 -44.99 12.85
N PHE A 109 -7.77 -44.34 11.72
CA PHE A 109 -6.83 -44.24 10.60
C PHE A 109 -5.69 -43.24 10.89
N VAL A 110 -6.01 -42.03 11.32
CA VAL A 110 -5.00 -40.97 11.53
C VAL A 110 -4.00 -41.28 12.65
N GLN A 111 -4.39 -42.06 13.66
CA GLN A 111 -3.47 -42.46 14.73
C GLN A 111 -2.27 -43.30 14.24
N GLN A 112 -2.38 -43.89 13.04
CA GLN A 112 -1.28 -44.64 12.41
C GLN A 112 -0.17 -43.69 11.94
N ILE A 113 -0.49 -42.42 11.69
CA ILE A 113 0.47 -41.38 11.35
C ILE A 113 1.06 -40.79 12.64
N LYS A 114 2.34 -41.05 12.87
CA LYS A 114 3.09 -40.45 14.00
C LYS A 114 3.05 -38.92 13.89
N ASN A 115 2.74 -38.24 15.00
CA ASN A 115 2.69 -36.77 15.09
C ASN A 115 1.69 -36.12 14.11
N TYR A 116 0.59 -36.80 13.78
CA TYR A 116 -0.45 -36.33 12.86
C TYR A 116 -0.83 -34.85 13.06
N SER A 117 -1.22 -34.46 14.28
CA SER A 117 -1.68 -33.10 14.56
C SER A 117 -0.59 -32.04 14.30
N GLN A 118 0.66 -32.35 14.64
CA GLN A 118 1.81 -31.48 14.37
C GLN A 118 2.08 -31.38 12.86
N ARG A 119 2.02 -32.51 12.13
CA ARG A 119 2.21 -32.54 10.67
C ARG A 119 1.22 -31.64 9.95
N ILE A 120 -0.07 -31.73 10.30
CA ILE A 120 -1.13 -30.89 9.72
C ILE A 120 -0.91 -29.41 10.04
N GLN A 121 -0.58 -29.07 11.30
CA GLN A 121 -0.32 -27.68 11.70
C GLN A 121 0.90 -27.05 11.03
N ASN A 122 1.93 -27.87 10.79
CA ASN A 122 3.15 -27.46 10.08
C ASN A 122 2.89 -27.33 8.59
N TRP A 123 2.13 -28.25 7.99
CA TRP A 123 1.75 -28.13 6.59
C TRP A 123 0.93 -26.88 6.31
N LEU A 124 -0.07 -26.59 7.16
CA LEU A 124 -0.85 -25.35 7.06
C LEU A 124 0.05 -24.11 7.15
N TYR A 125 1.04 -24.13 8.04
CA TYR A 125 2.02 -23.05 8.16
C TYR A 125 2.86 -22.89 6.90
N ILE A 126 3.36 -23.99 6.34
CA ILE A 126 4.18 -23.98 5.11
C ILE A 126 3.39 -23.38 3.94
N LYS A 127 2.11 -23.76 3.79
CA LYS A 127 1.23 -23.21 2.75
C LYS A 127 1.04 -21.70 2.87
N GLN A 128 0.82 -21.24 4.09
CA GLN A 128 0.53 -19.84 4.37
C GLN A 128 1.81 -18.97 4.48
N PHE A 129 2.98 -19.59 4.63
CA PHE A 129 4.23 -18.92 4.97
C PHE A 129 4.57 -17.73 4.07
N GLN A 130 4.50 -17.90 2.75
CA GLN A 130 4.88 -16.84 1.82
C GLN A 130 3.94 -15.65 1.91
N LEU A 131 2.63 -15.88 2.02
CA LEU A 131 1.64 -14.82 2.15
C LEU A 131 1.87 -14.03 3.45
N ASP A 132 2.00 -14.73 4.58
CA ASP A 132 2.25 -14.10 5.88
C ASP A 132 3.58 -13.34 5.91
N LEU A 133 4.66 -13.96 5.40
CA LEU A 133 5.98 -13.33 5.35
C LEU A 133 5.95 -12.04 4.53
N GLN A 134 5.22 -12.00 3.41
CA GLN A 134 5.10 -10.78 2.59
C GLN A 134 4.39 -9.66 3.35
N VAL A 135 3.34 -9.97 4.13
CA VAL A 135 2.66 -8.97 4.98
C VAL A 135 3.65 -8.35 5.97
N TYR A 136 4.39 -9.18 6.72
CA TYR A 136 5.38 -8.68 7.69
C TYR A 136 6.50 -7.90 7.01
N LYS A 137 7.01 -8.40 5.89
CA LYS A 137 8.06 -7.75 5.10
C LYS A 137 7.65 -6.34 4.68
N GLN A 138 6.44 -6.20 4.11
CA GLN A 138 5.91 -4.89 3.68
C GLN A 138 5.75 -3.95 4.88
N THR A 139 5.11 -4.39 5.96
CA THR A 139 4.92 -3.56 7.16
C THR A 139 6.25 -3.06 7.72
N PHE A 140 7.24 -3.94 7.91
CA PHE A 140 8.53 -3.55 8.47
C PHE A 140 9.32 -2.63 7.53
N GLN A 141 9.25 -2.82 6.22
CA GLN A 141 9.93 -1.93 5.29
C GLN A 141 9.33 -0.54 5.22
N ILE A 142 8.00 -0.42 5.27
CA ILE A 142 7.32 0.89 5.37
C ILE A 142 7.83 1.62 6.61
N ASN A 143 7.84 0.95 7.77
CA ASN A 143 8.29 1.52 9.04
C ASN A 143 9.77 1.91 9.00
N TYR A 144 10.64 1.02 8.50
CA TYR A 144 12.07 1.28 8.33
C TYR A 144 12.31 2.52 7.46
N ARG A 145 11.63 2.60 6.31
CA ARG A 145 11.75 3.72 5.38
C ARG A 145 11.26 5.03 5.99
N TYR A 146 10.13 5.00 6.68
CA TYR A 146 9.54 6.17 7.32
C TYR A 146 10.49 6.77 8.38
N PHE A 147 11.01 5.96 9.29
CA PHE A 147 11.95 6.47 10.31
C PHE A 147 13.30 6.85 9.71
N THR A 148 13.79 6.13 8.70
CA THR A 148 15.00 6.52 7.96
C THR A 148 14.80 7.90 7.31
N PHE A 149 13.66 8.15 6.66
CA PHE A 149 13.33 9.45 6.09
C PHE A 149 13.39 10.55 7.16
N LEU A 150 12.70 10.36 8.29
CA LEU A 150 12.66 11.36 9.36
C LEU A 150 14.05 11.65 9.96
N ILE A 151 14.95 10.66 9.98
CA ILE A 151 16.29 10.81 10.59
C ILE A 151 17.33 11.30 9.59
N GLN A 152 17.24 10.92 8.31
CA GLN A 152 18.34 11.10 7.36
C GLN A 152 18.00 12.06 6.22
N ASN A 153 16.73 12.31 5.91
CA ASN A 153 16.35 13.16 4.79
C ASN A 153 16.70 14.64 5.06
N LYS A 154 17.76 15.14 4.44
CA LYS A 154 18.23 16.53 4.62
C LYS A 154 17.20 17.58 4.21
N ARG A 155 16.35 17.27 3.22
CA ARG A 155 15.29 18.19 2.74
C ARG A 155 14.19 18.35 3.79
N TRP A 156 13.78 17.26 4.42
CA TRP A 156 12.87 17.28 5.57
C TRP A 156 13.43 18.12 6.73
N HIS A 157 14.69 17.93 7.09
CA HIS A 157 15.33 18.78 8.11
C HIS A 157 15.42 20.26 7.68
N GLY A 158 15.62 20.53 6.39
CA GLY A 158 15.57 21.88 5.83
C GLY A 158 14.20 22.53 6.01
N TYR A 159 13.12 21.76 5.79
CA TYR A 159 11.75 22.20 6.06
C TYR A 159 11.53 22.54 7.54
N LEU A 160 11.96 21.66 8.46
CA LEU A 160 11.88 21.92 9.91
C LEU A 160 12.67 23.16 10.33
N ARG A 161 13.86 23.39 9.73
CA ARG A 161 14.67 24.59 9.99
C ARG A 161 13.98 25.87 9.52
N MET A 162 13.30 25.82 8.39
CA MET A 162 12.55 26.96 7.89
C MET A 162 11.36 27.27 8.81
N LEU A 163 10.62 26.25 9.28
CA LEU A 163 9.60 26.42 10.32
C LEU A 163 10.16 27.09 11.58
N LEU A 164 11.33 26.66 12.06
CA LEU A 164 12.00 27.28 13.19
C LEU A 164 12.37 28.74 12.91
N THR A 165 12.94 29.03 11.74
CA THR A 165 13.37 30.39 11.34
C THR A 165 12.19 31.34 11.32
N VAL A 166 11.11 30.93 10.66
CA VAL A 166 9.86 31.69 10.58
C VAL A 166 9.25 31.88 11.97
N GLY A 167 9.22 30.82 12.79
CA GLY A 167 8.75 30.90 14.17
C GLY A 167 9.54 31.89 15.03
N ASN A 168 10.88 31.91 14.90
CA ASN A 168 11.74 32.87 15.58
C ASN A 168 11.47 34.31 15.11
N CYS A 169 11.28 34.52 13.80
CA CYS A 169 10.93 35.83 13.25
C CYS A 169 9.62 36.37 13.86
N PHE A 170 8.55 35.57 13.92
CA PHE A 170 7.28 36.01 14.50
C PHE A 170 7.36 36.28 16.00
N ASN A 171 8.20 35.52 16.71
CA ASN A 171 8.36 35.66 18.16
C ASN A 171 9.51 36.61 18.54
N SER A 172 10.05 37.37 17.58
CA SER A 172 11.16 38.30 17.82
C SER A 172 10.82 39.28 18.95
N GLY A 173 11.79 39.54 19.84
CA GLY A 173 11.59 40.37 21.03
C GLY A 173 10.87 39.68 22.20
N THR A 174 10.43 38.43 22.06
CA THR A 174 9.90 37.61 23.16
C THR A 174 10.91 36.56 23.61
N ALA A 175 10.66 35.93 24.77
CA ALA A 175 11.45 34.79 25.24
C ALA A 175 11.48 33.58 24.26
N ARG A 176 10.59 33.56 23.25
CA ARG A 176 10.50 32.50 22.22
C ARG A 176 11.13 32.90 20.88
N GLY A 177 11.66 34.12 20.74
CA GLY A 177 12.20 34.67 19.48
C GLY A 177 13.61 34.23 19.09
N SER A 178 14.26 33.39 19.91
CA SER A 178 15.62 32.90 19.66
C SER A 178 15.75 31.42 20.03
N ALA A 179 14.71 30.64 19.72
CA ALA A 179 14.71 29.21 19.99
C ALA A 179 15.73 28.50 19.09
N LEU A 180 16.43 27.51 19.65
CA LEU A 180 17.35 26.63 18.92
C LEU A 180 16.64 25.42 18.28
N GLY A 181 15.38 25.19 18.67
CA GLY A 181 14.54 24.09 18.21
C GLY A 181 13.14 24.20 18.82
N PHE A 182 12.24 23.30 18.43
CA PHE A 182 10.90 23.20 18.98
C PHE A 182 10.53 21.73 19.22
N LYS A 183 9.64 21.48 20.19
CA LYS A 183 9.11 20.14 20.48
C LYS A 183 8.21 19.67 19.35
N LEU A 184 8.15 18.35 19.08
CA LEU A 184 7.43 17.80 17.93
C LEU A 184 5.95 18.23 17.88
N LYS A 185 5.28 18.26 19.04
CA LYS A 185 3.88 18.75 19.17
C LYS A 185 3.67 20.19 18.69
N THR A 186 4.72 21.00 18.57
CA THR A 186 4.65 22.37 18.03
C THR A 186 4.31 22.38 16.55
N LEU A 187 4.59 21.30 15.80
CA LEU A 187 4.21 21.17 14.38
C LEU A 187 2.72 21.47 14.16
N LEU A 188 1.86 21.01 15.06
CA LEU A 188 0.41 21.18 14.99
C LEU A 188 -0.03 22.65 15.11
N LYS A 189 0.80 23.50 15.74
CA LYS A 189 0.49 24.92 15.96
C LYS A 189 0.78 25.79 14.74
N PHE A 190 1.68 25.35 13.84
CA PHE A 190 1.98 26.11 12.63
C PHE A 190 0.78 26.22 11.69
N CYS A 191 -0.19 25.31 11.82
CA CYS A 191 -1.41 25.27 11.03
C CYS A 191 -2.48 26.23 11.57
N ASP A 192 -2.40 26.61 12.84
CA ASP A 192 -3.37 27.46 13.53
C ASP A 192 -3.10 28.95 13.29
N PHE A 193 -1.86 29.31 12.93
CA PHE A 193 -1.47 30.69 12.67
C PHE A 193 -1.92 31.12 11.27
N LYS A 194 -3.01 31.89 11.21
CA LYS A 194 -3.57 32.45 9.97
C LYS A 194 -3.25 33.93 9.85
N ASP A 195 -3.01 34.35 8.61
CA ASP A 195 -2.99 35.77 8.28
C ASP A 195 -4.37 36.41 8.53
N THR A 196 -4.33 37.63 9.04
CA THR A 196 -5.50 38.47 9.32
C THR A 196 -6.25 38.93 8.06
N THR A 197 -5.57 38.99 6.91
CA THR A 197 -6.14 39.59 5.69
C THR A 197 -6.72 38.53 4.76
N ILE A 198 -5.89 37.59 4.29
CA ILE A 198 -6.34 36.56 3.34
C ILE A 198 -6.67 35.22 3.99
N GLN A 199 -6.59 35.12 5.32
CA GLN A 199 -6.90 33.91 6.12
C GLN A 199 -6.08 32.65 5.75
N GLN A 200 -4.97 32.83 5.02
CA GLN A 200 -4.02 31.76 4.70
C GLN A 200 -3.14 31.45 5.91
N ASN A 201 -2.87 30.17 6.16
CA ASN A 201 -2.04 29.76 7.28
C ASN A 201 -0.55 29.84 6.98
N LEU A 202 0.29 29.83 8.02
CA LEU A 202 1.72 30.01 7.87
C LEU A 202 2.38 28.98 6.93
N MET A 203 1.85 27.76 6.91
CA MET A 203 2.32 26.71 6.01
C MET A 203 2.13 27.07 4.54
N TYR A 204 1.04 27.75 4.18
CA TYR A 204 0.81 28.22 2.81
C TYR A 204 1.95 29.15 2.36
N TYR A 205 2.30 30.12 3.20
CA TYR A 205 3.37 31.07 2.89
C TYR A 205 4.73 30.39 2.76
N ILE A 206 4.95 29.35 3.57
CA ILE A 206 6.16 28.53 3.49
C ILE A 206 6.21 27.74 2.17
N LEU A 207 5.12 27.10 1.76
CA LEU A 207 5.02 26.40 0.47
C LEU A 207 5.28 27.36 -0.71
N ASN A 208 4.65 28.53 -0.67
CA ASN A 208 4.83 29.59 -1.65
C ASN A 208 6.30 30.04 -1.71
N PHE A 209 6.92 30.28 -0.56
CA PHE A 209 8.34 30.66 -0.48
C PHE A 209 9.25 29.58 -1.08
N ILE A 210 9.05 28.30 -0.76
CA ILE A 210 9.88 27.23 -1.31
C ILE A 210 9.72 27.16 -2.83
N LYS A 211 8.47 27.16 -3.34
CA LYS A 211 8.19 26.98 -4.77
C LYS A 211 8.83 28.07 -5.63
N HIS A 212 8.81 29.33 -5.16
CA HIS A 212 9.29 30.47 -5.94
C HIS A 212 10.77 30.81 -5.72
N ASN A 213 11.43 30.24 -4.70
CA ASN A 213 12.83 30.52 -4.41
C ASN A 213 13.79 29.33 -4.65
N ASP A 214 13.31 28.16 -5.11
CA ASP A 214 14.18 27.01 -5.44
C ASP A 214 13.84 26.37 -6.80
N PRO A 215 14.50 26.81 -7.90
CA PRO A 215 14.11 26.50 -9.28
C PRO A 215 14.67 25.19 -9.88
N ARG A 216 14.95 24.12 -9.09
CA ARG A 216 15.68 22.93 -9.59
C ARG A 216 14.81 21.66 -9.80
N ALA A 217 15.06 21.02 -10.94
CA ALA A 217 14.66 19.68 -11.45
C ALA A 217 13.33 19.07 -10.96
N VAL A 218 12.24 19.36 -11.69
CA VAL A 218 10.87 18.86 -11.45
C VAL A 218 10.64 17.44 -12.00
N GLU A 219 11.36 17.02 -13.04
CA GLU A 219 11.02 15.80 -13.81
C GLU A 219 11.50 14.49 -13.15
N GLU A 220 12.77 14.39 -12.75
CA GLU A 220 13.31 13.20 -12.04
C GLU A 220 12.60 12.93 -10.70
N TYR A 221 12.08 14.00 -10.07
CA TYR A 221 11.33 13.93 -8.83
C TYR A 221 9.94 13.31 -9.00
N ASN A 222 9.20 13.67 -10.06
CA ASN A 222 7.86 13.13 -10.30
C ASN A 222 7.90 11.62 -10.55
N THR A 223 8.88 11.12 -11.31
CA THR A 223 9.09 9.68 -11.50
C THR A 223 9.38 8.95 -10.18
N TYR A 224 10.16 9.56 -9.29
CA TYR A 224 10.41 9.00 -7.95
C TYR A 224 9.14 8.94 -7.09
N LEU A 225 8.30 9.98 -7.11
CA LEU A 225 7.03 9.96 -6.37
C LEU A 225 6.06 8.91 -6.90
N GLU A 226 5.96 8.76 -8.23
CA GLU A 226 5.15 7.71 -8.84
C GLU A 226 5.64 6.32 -8.43
N GLN A 227 6.95 6.11 -8.46
CA GLN A 227 7.54 4.88 -7.95
C GLN A 227 7.16 4.68 -6.48
N LEU A 228 7.28 5.70 -5.63
CA LEU A 228 7.01 5.58 -4.18
C LEU A 228 5.56 5.22 -3.87
N ASN A 229 4.62 5.69 -4.69
CA ASN A 229 3.22 5.31 -4.59
C ASN A 229 2.97 3.85 -4.99
N ASN A 230 3.77 3.31 -5.90
CA ASN A 230 3.57 1.97 -6.48
C ASN A 230 4.44 0.88 -5.84
N ASP A 231 5.60 1.24 -5.31
CA ASP A 231 6.61 0.34 -4.79
C ASP A 231 7.27 0.91 -3.53
N VAL A 232 7.06 0.23 -2.40
CA VAL A 232 7.69 0.59 -1.12
C VAL A 232 9.20 0.27 -1.13
N PHE A 233 9.64 -0.63 -2.01
CA PHE A 233 10.99 -1.21 -2.06
C PHE A 233 12.01 -0.37 -2.82
N ILE A 234 11.73 0.90 -3.11
CA ILE A 234 12.66 1.74 -3.86
C ILE A 234 13.95 1.89 -3.07
N PRO A 235 15.11 1.49 -3.64
CA PRO A 235 16.39 1.68 -3.00
C PRO A 235 16.64 3.16 -2.72
N GLU A 236 17.40 3.42 -1.68
CA GLU A 236 17.85 4.74 -1.24
C GLU A 236 18.82 5.36 -2.29
N LYS A 237 18.35 5.58 -3.52
CA LYS A 237 19.17 6.17 -4.59
C LYS A 237 19.36 7.65 -4.26
N SER A 238 20.62 7.94 -3.97
CA SER A 238 21.17 9.20 -3.51
C SER A 238 20.75 10.40 -4.36
N TYR A 239 20.03 11.35 -3.77
CA TYR A 239 20.04 12.74 -4.20
C TYR A 239 20.92 13.54 -3.24
N ASN A 240 22.25 13.37 -3.38
CA ASN A 240 23.23 14.27 -2.76
C ASN A 240 23.43 15.58 -3.56
N SER A 241 22.67 15.81 -4.63
CA SER A 241 22.47 17.13 -5.21
C SER A 241 21.30 17.82 -4.50
N ILE A 242 21.51 19.05 -4.04
CA ILE A 242 20.54 19.88 -3.33
C ILE A 242 19.31 20.09 -4.24
N ASN A 243 18.31 19.23 -4.11
CA ASN A 243 16.98 19.33 -4.72
C ASN A 243 16.04 20.13 -3.80
N PRO A 244 14.95 20.71 -4.33
CA PRO A 244 14.11 21.63 -3.56
C PRO A 244 13.51 21.00 -2.30
N VAL A 245 13.23 21.84 -1.29
CA VAL A 245 12.58 21.42 -0.03
C VAL A 245 11.13 20.97 -0.28
N TYR A 246 10.50 21.46 -1.35
CA TYR A 246 9.11 21.15 -1.71
C TYR A 246 8.92 19.64 -1.92
N PRO A 247 9.84 18.96 -2.62
CA PRO A 247 9.91 17.51 -2.66
C PRO A 247 9.84 16.72 -1.35
N ALA A 248 10.30 17.28 -0.23
CA ALA A 248 10.26 16.58 1.05
C ALA A 248 8.84 16.47 1.60
N ILE A 249 7.97 17.43 1.24
CA ILE A 249 6.59 17.49 1.71
C ILE A 249 5.77 16.39 1.05
N ASP A 250 5.83 16.23 -0.28
CA ASP A 250 5.06 15.16 -0.92
C ASP A 250 5.60 13.78 -0.53
N GLU A 251 6.93 13.62 -0.42
CA GLU A 251 7.52 12.38 0.08
C GLU A 251 7.06 12.05 1.50
N PHE A 252 7.05 13.04 2.42
CA PHE A 252 6.52 12.87 3.77
C PHE A 252 5.03 12.47 3.73
N LEU A 253 4.20 13.15 2.92
CA LEU A 253 2.77 12.85 2.82
C LEU A 253 2.50 11.43 2.28
N ILE A 254 3.26 10.97 1.29
CA ILE A 254 3.15 9.60 0.76
C ILE A 254 3.57 8.58 1.84
N LEU A 255 4.73 8.78 2.45
CA LEU A 255 5.23 7.91 3.51
C LEU A 255 4.26 7.87 4.70
N GLN A 256 3.64 8.99 5.06
CA GLN A 256 2.63 9.07 6.11
C GLN A 256 1.38 8.25 5.77
N LYS A 257 0.90 8.33 4.51
CA LYS A 257 -0.23 7.53 4.05
C LYS A 257 0.09 6.03 4.09
N LEU A 258 1.31 5.65 3.72
CA LEU A 258 1.75 4.25 3.77
C LEU A 258 1.84 3.75 5.22
N ILE A 259 2.52 4.47 6.11
CA ILE A 259 2.68 4.03 7.50
C ILE A 259 1.37 4.01 8.29
N SER A 260 0.40 4.89 7.96
CA SER A 260 -0.91 4.88 8.60
C SER A 260 -1.74 3.62 8.35
N ARG A 261 -1.36 2.82 7.34
CA ARG A 261 -1.98 1.52 7.03
C ARG A 261 -1.30 0.37 7.76
N THR A 262 -0.23 0.63 8.50
CA THR A 262 0.53 -0.38 9.24
C THR A 262 0.15 -0.36 10.72
N ALA A 263 0.18 -1.50 11.38
CA ALA A 263 0.02 -1.64 12.83
C ALA A 263 1.29 -2.25 13.45
N PHE A 264 2.43 -1.57 13.26
CA PHE A 264 3.78 -2.08 13.56
C PHE A 264 3.92 -2.95 14.81
N GLU A 265 3.42 -2.51 15.97
CA GLU A 265 3.58 -3.23 17.23
C GLU A 265 2.76 -4.54 17.28
N ASP A 266 1.60 -4.59 16.63
CA ASP A 266 0.81 -5.81 16.52
C ASP A 266 1.43 -6.77 15.50
N GLU A 267 1.83 -6.28 14.32
CA GLU A 267 2.55 -7.07 13.32
C GLU A 267 3.87 -7.63 13.87
N LYS A 268 4.57 -6.87 14.70
CA LYS A 268 5.79 -7.31 15.38
C LYS A 268 5.52 -8.53 16.28
N LYS A 269 4.48 -8.47 17.12
CA LYS A 269 4.10 -9.60 17.99
C LYS A 269 3.68 -10.83 17.17
N GLN A 270 2.89 -10.62 16.11
CA GLN A 270 2.47 -11.71 15.23
C GLN A 270 3.67 -12.33 14.51
N PHE A 271 4.62 -11.51 14.05
CA PHE A 271 5.86 -11.99 13.44
C PHE A 271 6.72 -12.78 14.43
N ASP A 272 6.79 -12.39 15.71
CA ASP A 272 7.51 -13.17 16.73
C ASP A 272 6.91 -14.56 16.92
N ILE A 273 5.58 -14.68 16.95
CA ILE A 273 4.88 -15.97 17.00
C ILE A 273 5.18 -16.79 15.74
N PHE A 274 5.09 -16.15 14.57
CA PHE A 274 5.39 -16.75 13.27
C PHE A 274 6.84 -17.27 13.19
N TYR A 275 7.80 -16.47 13.62
CA TYR A 275 9.23 -16.79 13.67
C TYR A 275 9.53 -17.92 14.65
N ASN A 276 8.91 -17.91 15.83
CA ASN A 276 9.07 -18.98 16.81
C ASN A 276 8.49 -20.30 16.31
N LYS A 277 7.34 -20.27 15.62
CA LYS A 277 6.77 -21.46 14.98
C LYS A 277 7.73 -22.04 13.93
N TYR A 278 8.33 -21.21 13.09
CA TYR A 278 9.38 -21.64 12.15
C TYR A 278 10.54 -22.37 12.87
N ASN A 279 11.06 -21.79 13.94
CA ASN A 279 12.19 -22.38 14.69
C ASN A 279 11.80 -23.71 15.33
N THR A 280 10.59 -23.82 15.88
CA THR A 280 10.07 -25.09 16.42
C THR A 280 10.00 -26.17 15.34
N ILE A 281 9.52 -25.84 14.14
CA ILE A 281 9.51 -26.77 13.00
C ILE A 281 10.94 -27.20 12.67
N LYS A 282 11.86 -26.24 12.54
CA LYS A 282 13.28 -26.50 12.25
C LYS A 282 13.97 -27.37 13.30
N GLN A 283 13.65 -27.22 14.58
CA GLN A 283 14.25 -28.00 15.67
C GLN A 283 13.67 -29.40 15.80
N THR A 284 12.40 -29.59 15.44
CA THR A 284 11.69 -30.87 15.63
C THR A 284 11.73 -31.77 14.41
N ILE A 285 12.09 -31.26 13.23
CA ILE A 285 12.05 -32.02 11.98
C ILE A 285 12.96 -33.26 11.99
N ASP A 286 14.11 -33.17 12.69
CA ASP A 286 15.04 -34.30 12.78
C ASP A 286 14.55 -35.45 13.64
N GLN A 287 13.57 -35.19 14.52
CA GLN A 287 12.96 -36.18 15.41
C GLN A 287 11.87 -37.00 14.71
N ILE A 288 11.52 -36.64 13.47
CA ILE A 288 10.47 -37.29 12.71
C ILE A 288 11.07 -38.45 11.88
N ASP A 289 10.42 -39.60 12.01
CA ASP A 289 10.80 -40.87 11.38
C ASP A 289 10.62 -40.83 9.85
N ASN A 290 11.61 -41.36 9.11
CA ASN A 290 11.62 -41.42 7.65
C ASN A 290 11.34 -42.84 7.17
N SER A 291 10.07 -43.25 7.23
CA SER A 291 9.64 -44.46 6.52
C SER A 291 9.66 -44.24 5.00
N ASN A 292 9.87 -45.30 4.20
CA ASN A 292 10.05 -45.18 2.74
C ASN A 292 8.91 -44.46 1.97
N ILE A 293 7.70 -44.36 2.54
CA ILE A 293 6.54 -43.71 1.91
C ILE A 293 6.37 -42.25 2.35
N ASP A 294 6.98 -41.86 3.47
CA ASP A 294 6.76 -40.57 4.13
C ASP A 294 7.70 -39.48 3.57
N GLN A 295 7.14 -38.50 2.85
CA GLN A 295 7.87 -37.37 2.27
C GLN A 295 7.91 -36.15 3.18
N TYR A 296 7.22 -36.17 4.32
CA TYR A 296 7.09 -35.00 5.19
C TYR A 296 8.44 -34.37 5.57
N LYS A 297 9.42 -35.20 5.96
CA LYS A 297 10.75 -34.70 6.34
C LYS A 297 11.47 -34.05 5.17
N VAL A 298 11.36 -34.64 3.97
CA VAL A 298 11.99 -34.13 2.75
C VAL A 298 11.43 -32.75 2.41
N GLU A 299 10.11 -32.66 2.29
CA GLU A 299 9.39 -31.43 1.92
C GLU A 299 9.61 -30.30 2.92
N VAL A 300 9.54 -30.58 4.23
CA VAL A 300 9.76 -29.57 5.27
C VAL A 300 11.22 -29.13 5.33
N THR A 301 12.17 -30.03 5.10
CA THR A 301 13.61 -29.69 5.05
C THR A 301 13.92 -28.80 3.86
N GLU A 302 13.36 -29.12 2.68
CA GLU A 302 13.48 -28.27 1.49
C GLU A 302 12.87 -26.88 1.75
N PHE A 303 11.65 -26.83 2.29
CA PHE A 303 11.00 -25.58 2.69
C PHE A 303 11.89 -24.73 3.60
N ILE A 304 12.49 -25.32 4.66
CA ILE A 304 13.39 -24.59 5.57
C ILE A 304 14.57 -24.00 4.78
N SER A 305 15.21 -24.82 3.94
CA SER A 305 16.38 -24.41 3.16
C SER A 305 16.11 -23.22 2.22
N LEU A 306 14.91 -23.18 1.62
CA LEU A 306 14.51 -22.15 0.66
C LEU A 306 14.07 -20.83 1.33
N THR A 307 13.65 -20.88 2.60
CA THR A 307 12.95 -19.78 3.25
C THR A 307 13.74 -19.12 4.39
N GLU A 308 14.73 -19.81 4.96
CA GLU A 308 15.45 -19.34 6.15
C GLU A 308 16.05 -17.94 5.97
N ASN A 309 16.75 -17.72 4.85
CA ASN A 309 17.37 -16.43 4.56
C ASN A 309 16.36 -15.29 4.46
N GLN A 310 15.19 -15.55 3.86
CA GLN A 310 14.14 -14.55 3.72
C GLN A 310 13.58 -14.16 5.09
N LEU A 311 13.33 -15.15 5.95
CA LEU A 311 12.85 -14.94 7.31
C LEU A 311 13.85 -14.14 8.16
N ILE A 312 15.14 -14.48 8.06
CA ILE A 312 16.22 -13.78 8.76
C ILE A 312 16.30 -12.31 8.32
N GLN A 313 16.19 -12.03 7.01
CA GLN A 313 16.21 -10.65 6.49
C GLN A 313 15.03 -9.81 7.01
N VAL A 314 13.83 -10.38 7.06
CA VAL A 314 12.64 -9.71 7.60
C VAL A 314 12.83 -9.40 9.10
N LYS A 315 13.33 -10.39 9.86
CA LYS A 315 13.69 -10.20 11.28
C LYS A 315 14.72 -9.09 11.49
N GLN A 316 15.81 -9.07 10.71
CA GLN A 316 16.83 -8.03 10.80
C GLN A 316 16.27 -6.64 10.51
N THR A 317 15.36 -6.52 9.54
CA THR A 317 14.69 -5.26 9.22
C THR A 317 13.84 -4.79 10.40
N ARG A 318 13.07 -5.70 11.01
CA ARG A 318 12.27 -5.45 12.20
C ARG A 318 13.12 -4.99 13.39
N ASP A 319 14.24 -5.66 13.66
CA ASP A 319 15.16 -5.30 14.75
C ASP A 319 15.78 -3.90 14.53
N LYS A 320 16.12 -3.56 13.29
CA LYS A 320 16.68 -2.24 12.93
C LYS A 320 15.71 -1.08 13.17
N ILE A 321 14.39 -1.31 13.05
CA ILE A 321 13.38 -0.26 13.25
C ILE A 321 13.39 0.25 14.69
N GLU A 322 13.58 -0.63 15.67
CA GLU A 322 13.66 -0.22 17.07
C GLU A 322 14.89 0.66 17.34
N ASP A 323 16.03 0.31 16.75
CA ASP A 323 17.25 1.11 16.84
C ASP A 323 17.07 2.48 16.15
N LEU A 324 16.49 2.49 14.94
CA LEU A 324 16.13 3.72 14.25
C LEU A 324 15.19 4.58 15.10
N TYR A 325 14.21 3.98 15.78
CA TYR A 325 13.27 4.74 16.60
C TYR A 325 13.96 5.38 17.82
N LYS A 326 14.91 4.69 18.46
CA LYS A 326 15.74 5.28 19.53
C LYS A 326 16.59 6.45 19.01
N GLN A 327 17.16 6.30 17.82
CA GLN A 327 17.88 7.39 17.14
C GLN A 327 16.95 8.57 16.82
N PHE A 328 15.72 8.30 16.36
CA PHE A 328 14.69 9.31 16.12
C PHE A 328 14.39 10.10 17.40
N LEU A 329 14.09 9.43 18.51
CA LEU A 329 13.78 10.08 19.78
C LEU A 329 14.92 10.99 20.24
N SER A 330 16.16 10.52 20.12
CA SER A 330 17.36 11.30 20.44
C SER A 330 17.51 12.52 19.53
N LYS A 331 17.33 12.35 18.22
CA LYS A 331 17.49 13.41 17.23
C LYS A 331 16.42 14.50 17.32
N TYR A 332 15.19 14.11 17.65
CA TYR A 332 14.06 15.04 17.81
C TYR A 332 13.91 15.55 19.25
N VAL A 333 14.80 15.12 20.16
CA VAL A 333 14.81 15.52 21.58
C VAL A 333 13.46 15.22 22.26
N GLU A 334 12.91 14.05 21.94
CA GLU A 334 11.69 13.50 22.52
C GLU A 334 12.02 12.53 23.67
N PRO A 335 11.10 12.31 24.63
CA PRO A 335 11.33 11.38 25.73
C PRO A 335 11.67 9.98 25.22
N GLN A 336 12.68 9.33 25.82
CA GLN A 336 13.10 7.98 25.42
C GLN A 336 12.04 6.90 25.73
N THR A 337 11.02 7.24 26.52
CA THR A 337 9.87 6.39 26.85
C THR A 337 8.70 6.57 25.88
N SER A 338 8.77 7.52 24.94
CA SER A 338 7.71 7.76 23.97
C SER A 338 7.52 6.55 23.06
N LYS A 339 6.27 6.23 22.76
CA LYS A 339 5.91 5.11 21.89
C LYS A 339 5.79 5.54 20.44
N ILE A 340 6.05 4.59 19.53
CA ILE A 340 5.94 4.80 18.08
C ILE A 340 4.57 5.38 17.73
N GLU A 341 3.49 4.82 18.29
CA GLU A 341 2.12 5.22 17.99
C GLU A 341 1.85 6.69 18.34
N GLU A 342 2.35 7.16 19.48
CA GLU A 342 2.19 8.56 19.91
C GLU A 342 2.91 9.52 18.95
N THR A 343 4.06 9.10 18.43
CA THR A 343 4.82 9.88 17.43
C THR A 343 4.09 9.91 16.10
N LEU A 344 3.60 8.76 15.65
CA LEU A 344 2.86 8.63 14.40
C LEU A 344 1.54 9.40 14.43
N GLU A 345 0.89 9.48 15.60
CA GLU A 345 -0.31 10.29 15.78
C GLU A 345 -0.02 11.78 15.53
N ILE A 346 1.05 12.33 16.11
CA ILE A 346 1.43 13.73 15.90
C ILE A 346 1.70 14.00 14.42
N PHE A 347 2.48 13.15 13.75
CA PHE A 347 2.76 13.31 12.32
C PHE A 347 1.52 13.10 11.46
N GLY A 348 0.60 12.21 11.85
CA GLY A 348 -0.67 11.99 11.15
C GLY A 348 -1.60 13.20 11.25
N GLN A 349 -1.69 13.83 12.41
CA GLN A 349 -2.45 15.08 12.56
C GLN A 349 -1.82 16.19 11.72
N PHE A 350 -0.48 16.31 11.78
CA PHE A 350 0.26 17.29 11.00
C PHE A 350 0.09 17.08 9.48
N SER A 351 0.12 15.84 9.00
CA SER A 351 -0.02 15.53 7.57
C SER A 351 -1.38 15.91 7.03
N VAL A 352 -2.46 15.68 7.80
CA VAL A 352 -3.82 16.08 7.41
C VAL A 352 -3.91 17.59 7.22
N GLN A 353 -3.30 18.36 8.12
CA GLN A 353 -3.27 19.82 7.99
C GLN A 353 -2.41 20.27 6.81
N LEU A 354 -1.24 19.65 6.62
CA LEU A 354 -0.33 19.94 5.52
C LEU A 354 -0.96 19.63 4.16
N GLU A 355 -1.66 18.50 4.03
CA GLU A 355 -2.36 18.11 2.80
C GLU A 355 -3.48 19.09 2.44
N LYS A 356 -4.27 19.53 3.43
CA LYS A 356 -5.28 20.58 3.24
C LYS A 356 -4.67 21.89 2.75
N THR A 357 -3.60 22.37 3.41
CA THR A 357 -2.91 23.59 2.99
C THR A 357 -2.34 23.44 1.58
N LYS A 358 -1.71 22.32 1.27
CA LYS A 358 -1.13 22.06 -0.04
C LYS A 358 -2.20 22.05 -1.14
N SER A 359 -3.35 21.43 -0.91
CA SER A 359 -4.47 21.46 -1.86
C SER A 359 -4.93 22.88 -2.16
N ILE A 360 -5.09 23.72 -1.13
CA ILE A 360 -5.47 25.13 -1.29
C ILE A 360 -4.40 25.87 -2.10
N PHE A 361 -3.13 25.66 -1.77
CA PHE A 361 -2.00 26.27 -2.47
C PHE A 361 -1.94 25.88 -3.95
N ASP A 362 -2.04 24.59 -4.26
CA ASP A 362 -2.00 24.09 -5.64
C ASP A 362 -3.21 24.60 -6.46
N ASP A 363 -4.39 24.72 -5.85
CA ASP A 363 -5.59 25.27 -6.51
C ASP A 363 -5.46 26.77 -6.81
N GLU A 364 -4.91 27.55 -5.88
CA GLU A 364 -4.66 28.98 -6.10
C GLU A 364 -3.58 29.21 -7.17
N GLU A 365 -2.53 28.40 -7.16
CA GLU A 365 -1.48 28.46 -8.19
C GLU A 365 -2.02 28.15 -9.59
N LYS A 366 -2.88 27.13 -9.71
CA LYS A 366 -3.57 26.83 -10.98
C LYS A 366 -4.44 28.01 -11.43
N LYS A 367 -5.19 28.64 -10.51
CA LYS A 367 -6.01 29.82 -10.83
C LYS A 367 -5.15 30.99 -11.32
N LYS A 368 -4.03 31.30 -10.64
CA LYS A 368 -3.09 32.35 -11.07
C LYS A 368 -2.54 32.07 -12.46
N GLN A 369 -2.12 30.82 -12.74
CA GLN A 369 -1.62 30.43 -14.05
C GLN A 369 -2.67 30.63 -15.15
N ILE A 370 -3.92 30.21 -14.91
CA ILE A 370 -5.03 30.41 -15.86
C ILE A 370 -5.29 31.90 -16.10
N GLU A 371 -5.28 32.72 -15.05
CA GLU A 371 -5.48 34.17 -15.17
C GLU A 371 -4.33 34.85 -15.92
N GLU A 372 -3.09 34.47 -15.65
CA GLU A 372 -1.91 35.01 -16.34
C GLU A 372 -1.91 34.60 -17.83
N GLU A 373 -2.29 33.36 -18.15
CA GLU A 373 -2.44 32.91 -19.53
C GLU A 373 -3.56 33.69 -20.26
N LYS A 374 -4.70 33.93 -19.59
CA LYS A 374 -5.78 34.78 -20.14
C LYS A 374 -5.30 36.21 -20.40
N ARG A 375 -4.53 36.80 -19.48
CA ARG A 375 -3.95 38.14 -19.66
C ARG A 375 -2.99 38.18 -20.83
N ARG A 376 -2.06 37.22 -20.95
CA ARG A 376 -1.12 37.10 -22.07
C ARG A 376 -1.85 36.98 -23.41
N LYS A 377 -2.90 36.15 -23.50
CA LYS A 377 -3.73 36.02 -24.71
C LYS A 377 -4.46 37.32 -25.06
N LEU A 378 -4.95 38.07 -24.08
CA LEU A 378 -5.61 39.36 -24.30
C LEU A 378 -4.61 40.43 -24.79
N GLU A 379 -3.41 40.47 -24.20
CA GLU A 379 -2.34 41.37 -24.63
C GLU A 379 -1.86 41.06 -26.06
N GLN A 380 -1.70 39.80 -26.40
CA GLN A 380 -1.38 39.36 -27.76
C GLN A 380 -2.46 39.81 -28.77
N LYS A 381 -3.75 39.60 -28.46
CA LYS A 381 -4.84 40.07 -29.31
C LYS A 381 -4.83 41.59 -29.51
N LYS A 382 -4.57 42.36 -28.44
CA LYS A 382 -4.45 43.82 -28.53
C LYS A 382 -3.26 44.25 -29.40
N GLN A 383 -2.11 43.58 -29.28
CA GLN A 383 -0.94 43.84 -30.10
C GLN A 383 -1.21 43.55 -31.59
N GLU A 384 -1.82 42.40 -31.90
CA GLU A 384 -2.23 42.06 -33.27
C GLU A 384 -3.22 43.06 -33.88
N GLU A 385 -4.16 43.58 -33.07
CA GLU A 385 -5.12 44.58 -33.51
C GLU A 385 -4.43 45.94 -33.80
N ILE A 386 -3.50 46.36 -32.93
CA ILE A 386 -2.68 47.56 -33.16
C ILE A 386 -1.84 47.41 -34.44
N GLU A 387 -1.23 46.26 -34.68
CA GLU A 387 -0.47 46.01 -35.92
C GLU A 387 -1.35 46.02 -37.17
N LYS A 388 -2.57 45.48 -37.09
CA LYS A 388 -3.56 45.54 -38.19
C LYS A 388 -3.94 46.98 -38.51
N ILE A 389 -4.20 47.82 -37.49
CA ILE A 389 -4.54 49.24 -37.67
C ILE A 389 -3.37 49.98 -38.32
N LYS A 390 -2.14 49.83 -37.80
CA LYS A 390 -0.93 50.44 -38.41
C LYS A 390 -0.74 50.02 -39.87
N THR A 391 -0.98 48.75 -40.18
CA THR A 391 -0.87 48.24 -41.56
C THR A 391 -1.95 48.82 -42.47
N GLN A 392 -3.18 49.01 -41.96
CA GLN A 392 -4.27 49.65 -42.70
C GLN A 392 -4.02 51.14 -42.93
N GLU A 393 -3.49 51.87 -41.94
CA GLU A 393 -3.12 53.28 -42.08
C GLU A 393 -2.01 53.48 -43.13
N VAL A 394 -0.95 52.66 -43.09
CA VAL A 394 0.13 52.70 -44.09
C VAL A 394 -0.40 52.40 -45.50
N LYS A 395 -1.31 51.43 -45.64
CA LYS A 395 -1.97 51.13 -46.92
C LYS A 395 -2.89 52.27 -47.38
N GLY A 396 -3.63 52.91 -46.47
CA GLY A 396 -4.49 54.05 -46.74
C GLY A 396 -3.72 55.27 -47.24
N VAL A 397 -2.62 55.62 -46.57
CA VAL A 397 -1.72 56.71 -46.99
C VAL A 397 -1.05 56.41 -48.33
N SER A 398 -0.62 55.17 -48.56
CA SER A 398 -0.08 54.74 -49.86
C SER A 398 -1.12 54.85 -50.98
N ASN A 399 -2.38 54.47 -50.72
CA ASN A 399 -3.45 54.55 -51.71
C ASN A 399 -3.86 55.99 -52.01
N LEU A 400 -3.92 56.86 -50.99
CA LEU A 400 -4.12 58.31 -51.18
C LEU A 400 -2.99 58.93 -52.00
N ARG A 401 -1.73 58.57 -51.72
CA ARG A 401 -0.57 59.04 -52.49
C ARG A 401 -0.63 58.58 -53.95
N LYS A 402 -1.01 57.32 -54.21
CA LYS A 402 -1.20 56.80 -55.58
C LYS A 402 -2.38 57.48 -56.30
N LYS A 403 -3.46 57.78 -55.58
CA LYS A 403 -4.61 58.53 -56.12
C LYS A 403 -4.22 59.97 -56.46
N PHE A 404 -3.47 60.63 -55.57
CA PHE A 404 -2.94 61.98 -55.79
C PHE A 404 -2.01 62.04 -57.00
N ILE A 405 -1.11 61.05 -57.14
CA ILE A 405 -0.23 60.94 -58.31
C ILE A 405 -1.05 60.75 -59.60
N LYS A 406 -2.06 59.87 -59.59
CA LYS A 406 -2.95 59.68 -60.75
C LYS A 406 -3.79 60.91 -61.08
N GLU A 407 -4.27 61.66 -60.09
CA GLU A 407 -5.02 62.89 -60.31
C GLU A 407 -4.11 64.01 -60.86
N THR A 408 -2.85 64.10 -60.41
CA THR A 408 -1.85 65.02 -60.99
C THR A 408 -1.34 64.63 -62.38
N GLU A 409 -1.45 63.36 -62.77
CA GLU A 409 -1.12 62.87 -64.12
C GLU A 409 -2.31 62.96 -65.09
N ALA A 410 -3.55 62.97 -64.58
CA ALA A 410 -4.77 63.04 -65.39
C ALA A 410 -5.22 64.47 -65.72
N ASP A 411 -4.96 65.43 -64.82
CA ASP A 411 -5.16 66.84 -65.12
C ASP A 411 -3.85 67.43 -65.65
N GLY A 412 -3.88 67.91 -66.91
CA GLY A 412 -2.76 68.52 -67.64
C GLY A 412 -2.17 69.81 -67.04
N LEU A 413 -2.15 69.93 -65.72
CA LEU A 413 -1.59 71.04 -64.94
C LEU A 413 -0.07 71.15 -65.15
N MET A 414 0.65 70.03 -65.34
CA MET A 414 2.09 70.04 -65.65
C MET A 414 2.38 70.59 -67.05
N ASP A 415 1.56 70.28 -68.05
CA ASP A 415 1.68 70.86 -69.40
C ASP A 415 1.30 72.35 -69.42
N GLN A 416 0.32 72.75 -68.60
CA GLN A 416 -0.05 74.16 -68.43
C GLN A 416 1.05 74.97 -67.74
N ILE A 417 1.71 74.41 -66.72
CA ILE A 417 2.82 75.06 -65.99
C ILE A 417 4.08 75.11 -66.86
N MET A 418 4.44 74.02 -67.55
CA MET A 418 5.56 74.01 -68.53
C MET A 418 5.30 74.98 -69.70
N GLY A 419 4.07 75.02 -70.22
CA GLY A 419 3.70 75.97 -71.29
C GLY A 419 3.79 77.44 -70.86
N GLN A 420 3.49 77.76 -69.60
CA GLN A 420 3.65 79.11 -69.05
C GLN A 420 5.11 79.46 -68.74
N MET A 421 5.93 78.51 -68.30
CA MET A 421 7.37 78.73 -68.08
C MET A 421 8.12 78.92 -69.41
N ILE A 422 7.81 78.14 -70.44
CA ILE A 422 8.41 78.27 -71.78
C ILE A 422 8.02 79.61 -72.44
N LYS A 423 6.80 80.11 -72.22
CA LYS A 423 6.38 81.44 -72.68
C LYS A 423 7.09 82.58 -71.94
N LYS A 424 7.44 82.41 -70.66
CA LYS A 424 8.22 83.38 -69.88
C LYS A 424 9.73 83.36 -70.16
N ALA A 425 10.27 82.28 -70.73
CA ALA A 425 11.69 82.17 -71.08
C ALA A 425 12.05 82.72 -72.48
N LYS A 426 11.05 83.10 -73.30
CA LYS A 426 11.23 83.67 -74.66
C LYS A 426 10.94 85.18 -74.76
N LYS A 427 10.70 85.85 -73.62
CA LYS A 427 10.66 87.31 -73.45
C LYS A 427 11.59 87.64 -72.30
#